data_AF-A0A522CCH4-F1
#
_entry.id   AF-A0A522CCH4-F1
#
_cell.length_a   1.000
_cell.length_b   1.000
_cell.length_c   1.000
_cell.angle_alpha   90.00
_cell.angle_beta   90.00
_cell.angle_gamma   90.00
#
_symmetry.space_group_name_H-M   'P 1'
#
loop_
_entity.id
_entity.type
_entity.pdbx_description
1 polymer ?
#
loop_
_entity_poly.entity_id
_entity_poly.type
_entity_poly.pdbx_seq_one_letter_code
_entity_poly.pdbx_strand_id
1 'polypeptide(L)'
;MGLQLADVENDPLVKDTLKVFTDAIREDYAGNDYGPKGAALAPKFDNPVFRLLLETDSLDSVSAAVLSADHLLGWVPVEKVEKKLNPEVAELIALFRGDRGEGPEVLLEAKNPLAMKLLVATLAVATTGEEFMEMKAEADPMELRMAMAEIGSFVTDVAERLTEERRWQALPPKLLDKYLEGLANVVDATPGKTQKRVINLIIADLKTDMAKAEAEAIAAKEPPPVKVDPESQFEKLKNDARKFKL
;
A
#
# COMPACT_ATOMS: atom_id res chain seq x y z
N MET A 1 -6.50 -4.81 -17.67
CA MET A 1 -6.25 -6.25 -17.97
C MET A 1 -4.93 -6.51 -17.25
N GLY A 2 -4.97 -7.08 -16.04
CA GLY A 2 -3.76 -7.16 -15.22
C GLY A 2 -2.68 -8.02 -15.87
N LEU A 3 -1.45 -7.51 -15.94
CA LEU A 3 -0.27 -8.27 -16.36
C LEU A 3 -0.07 -9.47 -15.41
N GLN A 4 0.15 -10.67 -15.95
CA GLN A 4 0.50 -11.81 -15.10
C GLN A 4 1.98 -11.68 -14.68
N LEU A 5 2.29 -12.07 -13.43
CA LEU A 5 3.65 -11.99 -12.90
C LEU A 5 4.68 -12.69 -13.80
N ALA A 6 4.30 -13.81 -14.40
CA ALA A 6 5.14 -14.56 -15.33
C ALA A 6 5.48 -13.76 -16.60
N ASP A 7 4.63 -12.84 -17.03
CA ASP A 7 4.89 -11.97 -18.18
C ASP A 7 5.88 -10.86 -17.80
N VAL A 8 5.79 -10.38 -16.56
CA VAL A 8 6.64 -9.32 -15.99
C VAL A 8 8.05 -9.84 -15.71
N GLU A 9 8.16 -11.01 -15.09
CA GLU A 9 9.45 -11.67 -14.85
C GLU A 9 10.17 -12.04 -16.16
N ASN A 10 9.41 -12.19 -17.26
CA ASN A 10 9.96 -12.48 -18.58
C ASN A 10 10.22 -11.24 -19.45
N ASP A 11 9.80 -10.06 -19.01
CA ASP A 11 10.04 -8.80 -19.71
C ASP A 11 11.56 -8.50 -19.76
N PRO A 12 12.14 -8.34 -20.96
CA PRO A 12 13.56 -8.02 -21.12
C PRO A 12 13.99 -6.76 -20.37
N LEU A 13 13.13 -5.74 -20.29
CA LEU A 13 13.43 -4.49 -19.58
C LEU A 13 13.46 -4.70 -18.07
N VAL A 14 12.57 -5.55 -17.54
CA VAL A 14 12.57 -5.93 -16.12
C VAL A 14 13.82 -6.74 -15.79
N LYS A 15 14.16 -7.74 -16.61
CA LYS A 15 15.39 -8.53 -16.45
C LYS A 15 16.64 -7.67 -16.48
N ASP A 16 16.74 -6.77 -17.45
CA ASP A 16 17.89 -5.86 -17.57
C ASP A 16 17.96 -4.88 -16.39
N THR A 17 16.81 -4.44 -15.88
CA THR A 17 16.75 -3.55 -14.71
C THR A 17 17.18 -4.29 -13.45
N LEU A 18 16.58 -5.45 -13.14
CA LEU A 18 16.96 -6.30 -12.01
C LEU A 18 18.42 -6.74 -12.06
N LYS A 19 18.98 -6.93 -13.26
CA LYS A 19 20.41 -7.20 -13.44
C LYS A 19 21.26 -6.00 -13.00
N VAL A 20 20.91 -4.78 -13.40
CA VAL A 20 21.60 -3.56 -12.93
C VAL A 20 21.54 -3.44 -11.42
N PHE A 21 20.40 -3.76 -10.79
CA PHE A 21 20.28 -3.83 -9.33
C PHE A 21 21.21 -4.86 -8.72
N THR A 22 21.17 -6.09 -9.22
CA THR A 22 21.99 -7.20 -8.72
C THR A 22 23.48 -6.89 -8.84
N ASP A 23 23.91 -6.29 -9.96
CA ASP A 23 25.29 -5.91 -10.21
C ASP A 23 25.71 -4.75 -9.29
N ALA A 24 24.85 -3.74 -9.08
CA ALA A 24 25.12 -2.63 -8.16
C ALA A 24 25.26 -3.09 -6.70
N ILE A 25 24.37 -3.99 -6.25
CA ILE A 25 24.46 -4.62 -4.93
C ILE A 25 25.79 -5.37 -4.82
N ARG A 26 26.14 -6.21 -5.81
CA ARG A 26 27.41 -6.96 -5.79
C ARG A 26 28.64 -6.06 -5.75
N GLU A 27 28.66 -4.95 -6.48
CA GLU A 27 29.76 -3.99 -6.48
C GLU A 27 29.97 -3.39 -5.09
N ASP A 28 28.89 -2.98 -4.40
CA ASP A 28 28.96 -2.38 -3.07
C ASP A 28 29.36 -3.42 -2.00
N TYR A 29 28.85 -4.65 -2.11
CA TYR A 29 29.21 -5.78 -1.24
C TYR A 29 30.64 -6.28 -1.49
N ALA A 30 31.20 -6.15 -2.69
CA ALA A 30 32.60 -6.50 -2.94
C ALA A 30 33.58 -5.51 -2.27
N GLY A 31 33.12 -4.30 -1.94
CA GLY A 31 33.88 -3.28 -1.23
C GLY A 31 33.81 -3.37 0.30
N ASN A 32 32.84 -4.10 0.85
CA ASN A 32 32.56 -4.16 2.28
C ASN A 32 32.58 -5.62 2.80
N ASP A 33 33.15 -5.85 3.98
CA ASP A 33 33.53 -7.17 4.54
C ASP A 33 32.32 -8.03 5.04
N TYR A 34 31.21 -8.05 4.31
CA TYR A 34 29.93 -8.65 4.73
C TYR A 34 29.79 -10.18 4.47
N GLY A 35 30.84 -10.83 3.94
CA GLY A 35 30.89 -12.29 3.80
C GLY A 35 29.89 -12.90 2.79
N PRO A 36 29.77 -14.24 2.73
CA PRO A 36 29.04 -14.97 1.68
C PRO A 36 27.51 -14.78 1.68
N LYS A 37 26.94 -14.05 2.64
CA LYS A 37 25.49 -13.74 2.69
C LYS A 37 25.06 -12.72 1.62
N GLY A 38 25.96 -11.85 1.15
CA GLY A 38 25.67 -10.85 0.12
C GLY A 38 25.24 -11.42 -1.24
N ALA A 39 25.67 -12.64 -1.57
CA ALA A 39 25.32 -13.31 -2.83
C ALA A 39 23.89 -13.88 -2.88
N ALA A 40 23.22 -14.01 -1.72
CA ALA A 40 21.85 -14.50 -1.61
C ALA A 40 20.78 -13.39 -1.76
N LEU A 41 21.20 -12.12 -1.77
CA LEU A 41 20.37 -10.92 -1.88
C LEU A 41 20.10 -10.50 -3.33
N ALA A 42 19.92 -11.47 -4.24
CA ALA A 42 19.34 -11.12 -5.52
C ALA A 42 17.93 -10.57 -5.25
N PRO A 43 17.58 -9.34 -5.71
CA PRO A 43 16.27 -8.78 -5.46
C PRO A 43 15.22 -9.74 -6.00
N LYS A 44 14.40 -10.28 -5.09
CA LYS A 44 13.32 -11.17 -5.47
C LYS A 44 12.09 -10.32 -5.70
N PHE A 45 11.42 -10.55 -6.82
CA PHE A 45 10.12 -9.93 -7.09
C PHE A 45 9.01 -10.66 -6.31
N ASP A 46 9.18 -10.79 -4.99
CA ASP A 46 8.30 -11.54 -4.11
C ASP A 46 7.51 -10.66 -3.14
N ASN A 47 7.77 -9.34 -3.12
CA ASN A 47 7.04 -8.42 -2.27
C ASN A 47 5.54 -8.37 -2.67
N PRO A 48 4.63 -8.84 -1.81
CA PRO A 48 3.22 -8.95 -2.15
C PRO A 48 2.54 -7.58 -2.35
N VAL A 49 3.06 -6.50 -1.76
CA VAL A 49 2.47 -5.16 -1.86
C VAL A 49 2.77 -4.52 -3.22
N PHE A 50 4.01 -4.60 -3.70
CA PHE A 50 4.36 -4.06 -5.03
C PHE A 50 3.77 -4.89 -6.17
N ARG A 51 3.60 -6.19 -5.95
CA ARG A 51 2.79 -7.03 -6.84
C ARG A 51 1.34 -6.54 -6.94
N LEU A 52 0.72 -6.13 -5.84
CA LEU A 52 -0.63 -5.56 -5.85
C LEU A 52 -0.72 -4.26 -6.65
N LEU A 53 0.31 -3.39 -6.56
CA LEU A 53 0.35 -2.17 -7.35
C LEU A 53 0.45 -2.45 -8.86
N LEU A 54 1.22 -3.47 -9.24
CA LEU A 54 1.30 -3.92 -10.63
C LEU A 54 -0.01 -4.53 -11.13
N GLU A 55 -0.64 -5.41 -10.33
CA GLU A 55 -1.91 -6.07 -10.68
C GLU A 55 -3.09 -5.10 -10.79
N THR A 56 -2.99 -3.91 -10.18
CA THR A 56 -4.01 -2.86 -10.20
C THR A 56 -3.72 -1.75 -11.19
N ASP A 57 -2.79 -1.96 -12.14
CA ASP A 57 -2.35 -0.98 -13.13
C ASP A 57 -1.91 0.36 -12.48
N SER A 58 -1.46 0.31 -11.22
CA SER A 58 -1.02 1.49 -10.47
C SER A 58 0.48 1.77 -10.65
N LEU A 59 1.24 0.79 -11.15
CA LEU A 59 2.64 0.92 -11.54
C LEU A 59 2.92 0.14 -12.81
N ASP A 60 3.86 0.61 -13.61
CA ASP A 60 4.45 -0.18 -14.69
C ASP A 60 5.40 -1.26 -14.13
N SER A 61 5.70 -2.26 -14.96
CA SER A 61 6.53 -3.41 -14.60
C SER A 61 7.92 -3.04 -14.11
N VAL A 62 8.54 -2.00 -14.68
CA VAL A 62 9.89 -1.55 -14.32
C VAL A 62 9.85 -0.84 -12.97
N SER A 63 8.90 0.07 -12.77
CA SER A 63 8.68 0.77 -11.50
C SER A 63 8.37 -0.19 -10.34
N ALA A 64 7.50 -1.17 -10.58
CA ALA A 64 7.20 -2.20 -9.57
C ALA A 64 8.47 -3.01 -9.23
N ALA A 65 9.25 -3.41 -10.24
CA ALA A 65 10.49 -4.17 -10.05
C ALA A 65 11.53 -3.39 -9.24
N VAL A 66 11.71 -2.10 -9.55
CA VAL A 66 12.62 -1.20 -8.83
C VAL A 66 12.23 -1.09 -7.36
N LEU A 67 10.95 -0.80 -7.09
CA LEU A 67 10.47 -0.65 -5.71
C LEU A 67 10.47 -1.95 -4.91
N SER A 68 10.31 -3.10 -5.59
CA SER A 68 10.42 -4.41 -4.94
C SER A 68 11.86 -4.79 -4.65
N ALA A 69 12.79 -4.43 -5.54
CA ALA A 69 14.22 -4.68 -5.41
C ALA A 69 14.90 -3.75 -4.39
N ASP A 70 14.36 -2.55 -4.24
CA ASP A 70 14.74 -1.59 -3.21
C ASP A 70 14.10 -2.00 -1.87
N HIS A 71 14.50 -3.19 -1.38
CA HIS A 71 14.13 -3.67 -0.07
C HIS A 71 14.61 -2.63 0.97
N LEU A 72 13.70 -1.73 1.33
CA LEU A 72 13.74 -0.85 2.48
C LEU A 72 14.85 0.22 2.43
N LEU A 73 14.56 1.32 1.73
CA LEU A 73 14.99 2.68 2.10
C LEU A 73 16.52 2.96 2.18
N GLY A 74 17.35 2.43 1.28
CA GLY A 74 18.71 3.03 1.22
C GLY A 74 19.81 2.36 0.43
N TRP A 75 19.60 1.16 -0.12
CA TRP A 75 20.75 0.34 -0.52
C TRP A 75 21.08 0.42 -2.01
N VAL A 76 20.17 0.94 -2.84
CA VAL A 76 20.40 1.01 -4.28
C VAL A 76 20.40 2.46 -4.77
N PRO A 77 21.47 2.91 -5.46
CA PRO A 77 21.48 4.23 -6.09
C PRO A 77 20.45 4.29 -7.23
N VAL A 78 19.31 4.93 -6.95
CA VAL A 78 18.21 5.16 -7.90
C VAL A 78 18.73 5.82 -9.18
N GLU A 79 19.73 6.69 -9.09
CA GLU A 79 20.42 7.29 -10.26
C GLU A 79 20.97 6.27 -11.28
N LYS A 80 21.25 5.01 -10.91
CA LYS A 80 21.67 3.96 -11.87
C LYS A 80 20.50 3.44 -12.73
N VAL A 81 19.25 3.60 -12.28
CA VAL A 81 18.04 3.10 -12.95
C VAL A 81 17.01 4.19 -13.25
N GLU A 82 17.21 5.41 -12.78
CA GLU A 82 16.31 6.56 -12.90
C GLU A 82 15.87 6.81 -14.35
N LYS A 83 16.80 6.68 -15.30
CA LYS A 83 16.53 6.87 -16.74
C LYS A 83 15.61 5.81 -17.35
N LYS A 84 15.39 4.70 -16.66
CA LYS A 84 14.52 3.59 -17.07
C LYS A 84 13.16 3.64 -16.36
N LEU A 85 13.05 4.43 -15.29
CA LEU A 85 11.81 4.59 -14.54
C LEU A 85 10.85 5.52 -15.26
N ASN A 86 9.57 5.35 -14.95
CA ASN A 86 8.61 6.41 -15.20
C ASN A 86 9.07 7.70 -14.47
N PRO A 87 9.13 8.86 -15.14
CA PRO A 87 9.62 10.11 -14.53
C PRO A 87 8.87 10.51 -13.26
N GLU A 88 7.56 10.24 -13.21
CA GLU A 88 6.73 10.51 -12.04
C GLU A 88 7.12 9.59 -10.87
N VAL A 89 7.35 8.30 -11.15
CA VAL A 89 7.83 7.35 -10.12
C VAL A 89 9.24 7.70 -9.64
N ALA A 90 10.13 8.07 -10.55
CA ALA A 90 11.49 8.50 -10.21
C ALA A 90 11.49 9.73 -9.30
N GLU A 91 10.66 10.73 -9.61
CA GLU A 91 10.49 11.93 -8.78
C GLU A 91 9.96 11.58 -7.39
N LEU A 92 8.96 10.70 -7.31
CA LEU A 92 8.38 10.27 -6.04
C LEU A 92 9.38 9.49 -5.18
N ILE A 93 10.20 8.63 -5.78
CA ILE A 93 11.29 7.93 -5.09
C ILE A 93 12.33 8.94 -4.57
N ALA A 94 12.72 9.94 -5.37
CA ALA A 94 13.68 10.96 -4.94
C ALA A 94 13.15 11.79 -3.76
N LEU A 95 11.85 12.13 -3.75
CA LEU A 95 11.19 12.80 -2.63
C LEU A 95 11.11 11.92 -1.39
N PHE A 96 10.86 10.61 -1.54
CA PHE A 96 10.88 9.67 -0.42
C PHE A 96 12.22 9.60 0.30
N ARG A 97 13.32 9.62 -0.45
CA ARG A 97 14.67 9.45 0.07
C ARG A 97 15.22 10.70 0.77
N GLY A 98 14.52 11.84 0.67
CA GLY A 98 15.08 13.09 1.16
C GLY A 98 16.27 13.57 0.33
N ASP A 99 16.48 13.05 -0.88
CA ASP A 99 17.62 13.38 -1.76
C ASP A 99 17.65 14.88 -2.12
N ARG A 100 16.53 15.58 -1.93
CA ARG A 100 16.36 17.03 -2.15
C ARG A 100 16.20 17.85 -0.86
N GLY A 101 16.41 17.24 0.30
CA GLY A 101 16.16 17.86 1.62
C GLY A 101 14.68 17.97 1.99
N GLU A 102 13.80 17.36 1.19
CA GLU A 102 12.36 17.28 1.39
C GLU A 102 11.99 15.85 1.76
N GLY A 103 11.37 15.65 2.93
CA GLY A 103 11.01 14.33 3.42
C GLY A 103 9.70 13.78 2.83
N PRO A 104 9.32 12.55 3.19
CA PRO A 104 8.14 11.87 2.66
C PRO A 104 6.82 12.57 3.07
N GLU A 105 6.86 13.55 3.97
CA GLU A 105 5.74 14.44 4.28
C GLU A 105 5.31 15.27 3.07
N VAL A 106 6.24 15.62 2.17
CA VAL A 106 5.90 16.35 0.93
C VAL A 106 4.99 15.52 0.03
N LEU A 107 5.07 14.19 0.11
CA LEU A 107 4.21 13.28 -0.66
C LEU A 107 2.79 13.20 -0.13
N LEU A 108 2.61 13.44 1.18
CA LEU A 108 1.28 13.63 1.76
C LEU A 108 0.62 14.90 1.23
N GLU A 109 1.41 15.97 1.06
CA GLU A 109 0.93 17.26 0.56
C GLU A 109 0.71 17.27 -0.95
N ALA A 110 1.46 16.43 -1.67
CA ALA A 110 1.25 16.22 -3.08
C ALA A 110 -0.18 15.69 -3.30
N LYS A 111 -1.03 16.48 -3.98
CA LYS A 111 -2.37 16.07 -4.44
C LYS A 111 -2.32 15.07 -5.61
N ASN A 112 -1.27 14.26 -5.65
CA ASN A 112 -1.01 13.27 -6.66
C ASN A 112 -1.51 11.89 -6.16
N PRO A 113 -2.45 11.24 -6.87
CA PRO A 113 -2.93 9.90 -6.51
C PRO A 113 -1.83 8.82 -6.51
N LEU A 114 -0.86 8.90 -7.43
CA LEU A 114 0.24 7.95 -7.52
C LEU A 114 1.18 8.09 -6.31
N ALA A 115 1.49 9.33 -5.91
CA ALA A 115 2.27 9.62 -4.71
C ALA A 115 1.67 8.97 -3.47
N MET A 116 0.36 9.09 -3.30
CA MET A 116 -0.35 8.50 -2.17
C MET A 116 -0.33 6.96 -2.22
N LYS A 117 -0.53 6.36 -3.40
CA LYS A 117 -0.44 4.90 -3.55
C LYS A 117 0.95 4.37 -3.22
N LEU A 118 2.00 5.05 -3.68
CA LEU A 118 3.38 4.68 -3.39
C LEU A 118 3.68 4.83 -1.89
N LEU A 119 3.25 5.93 -1.28
CA LEU A 119 3.41 6.15 0.15
C LEU A 119 2.78 5.07 1.00
N VAL A 120 1.52 4.76 0.74
CA VAL A 120 0.80 3.72 1.48
C VAL A 120 1.44 2.35 1.24
N ALA A 121 1.91 2.06 0.03
CA ALA A 121 2.60 0.82 -0.28
C ALA A 121 3.95 0.69 0.45
N THR A 122 4.78 1.72 0.41
CA THR A 122 6.07 1.72 1.11
C THR A 122 5.87 1.50 2.61
N LEU A 123 4.89 2.18 3.22
CA LEU A 123 4.62 2.03 4.64
C LEU A 123 4.03 0.66 4.99
N ALA A 124 3.15 0.12 4.14
CA ALA A 124 2.65 -1.23 4.31
C ALA A 124 3.78 -2.26 4.25
N VAL A 125 4.73 -2.13 3.31
CA VAL A 125 5.93 -2.98 3.25
C VAL A 125 6.79 -2.83 4.50
N ALA A 126 7.09 -1.59 4.89
CA ALA A 126 7.94 -1.29 6.05
C ALA A 126 7.39 -1.82 7.38
N THR A 127 6.08 -2.09 7.47
CA THR A 127 5.41 -2.52 8.71
C THR A 127 4.84 -3.93 8.66
N THR A 128 4.93 -4.60 7.50
CA THR A 128 4.52 -6.02 7.32
C THR A 128 5.64 -6.91 6.80
N GLY A 129 6.78 -6.32 6.40
CA GLY A 129 7.95 -7.03 5.90
C GLY A 129 8.69 -7.84 6.97
N GLU A 130 9.49 -8.80 6.51
CA GLU A 130 10.27 -9.72 7.34
C GLU A 130 11.18 -8.95 8.31
N GLU A 131 11.91 -7.94 7.84
CA GLU A 131 12.82 -7.14 8.66
C GLU A 131 12.10 -6.45 9.84
N PHE A 132 10.91 -5.92 9.62
CA PHE A 132 10.11 -5.34 10.70
C PHE A 132 9.66 -6.39 11.71
N MET A 133 9.26 -7.56 11.22
CA MET A 133 8.80 -8.66 12.07
C MET A 133 9.94 -9.26 12.90
N GLU A 134 11.13 -9.39 12.31
CA GLU A 134 12.37 -9.76 13.02
C GLU A 134 12.73 -8.71 14.06
N MET A 135 12.75 -7.43 13.70
CA MET A 135 12.99 -6.33 14.65
C MET A 135 11.98 -6.34 15.80
N LYS A 136 10.69 -6.53 15.53
CA LYS A 136 9.62 -6.65 16.54
C LYS A 136 9.85 -7.84 17.48
N ALA A 137 10.44 -8.93 17.00
CA ALA A 137 10.66 -10.16 17.77
C ALA A 137 11.98 -10.15 18.57
N GLU A 138 13.04 -9.55 18.02
CA GLU A 138 14.42 -9.74 18.49
C GLU A 138 15.11 -8.47 19.02
N ALA A 139 14.59 -7.27 18.72
CA ALA A 139 15.26 -6.03 19.08
C ALA A 139 15.24 -5.74 20.60
N ASP A 140 16.28 -5.05 21.07
CA ASP A 140 16.27 -4.47 22.43
C ASP A 140 15.10 -3.48 22.56
N PRO A 141 14.41 -3.42 23.73
CA PRO A 141 13.30 -2.51 23.94
C PRO A 141 13.59 -1.03 23.66
N MET A 142 14.84 -0.58 23.72
CA MET A 142 15.24 0.78 23.38
C MET A 142 15.36 1.00 21.87
N GLU A 143 15.96 0.07 21.14
CA GLU A 143 16.10 0.14 19.68
C GLU A 143 14.72 0.11 19.02
N LEU A 144 13.87 -0.81 19.46
CA LEU A 144 12.48 -0.88 19.02
C LEU A 144 11.71 0.41 19.34
N ARG A 145 11.95 1.03 20.50
CA ARG A 145 11.33 2.31 20.87
C ARG A 145 11.72 3.45 19.93
N MET A 146 13.00 3.55 19.57
CA MET A 146 13.48 4.59 18.68
C MET A 146 12.90 4.40 17.27
N ALA A 147 12.97 3.18 16.73
CA ALA A 147 12.38 2.86 15.44
C ALA A 147 10.87 3.11 15.41
N MET A 148 10.15 2.75 16.48
CA MET A 148 8.70 2.98 16.58
C MET A 148 8.32 4.44 16.78
N ALA A 149 9.19 5.29 17.32
CA ALA A 149 8.92 6.72 17.43
C ALA A 149 8.87 7.37 16.04
N GLU A 150 9.80 6.99 15.16
CA GLU A 150 9.91 7.51 13.79
C GLU A 150 8.83 6.92 12.88
N ILE A 151 8.78 5.60 12.76
CA ILE A 151 7.81 4.90 11.91
C ILE A 151 6.39 5.16 12.42
N GLY A 152 6.18 5.09 13.73
CA GLY A 152 4.87 5.21 14.35
C GLY A 152 4.24 6.59 14.18
N SER A 153 5.01 7.68 14.24
CA SER A 153 4.47 9.02 13.95
C SER A 153 4.02 9.09 12.50
N PHE A 154 4.89 8.67 11.58
CA PHE A 154 4.65 8.84 10.16
C PHE A 154 3.47 8.02 9.63
N VAL A 155 3.33 6.75 10.03
CA VAL A 155 2.16 5.94 9.65
C VAL A 155 0.85 6.47 10.25
N THR A 156 0.92 7.11 11.42
CA THR A 156 -0.25 7.70 12.06
C THR A 156 -0.73 8.92 11.28
N ASP A 157 0.18 9.84 10.96
CA ASP A 157 -0.12 11.07 10.20
C ASP A 157 -0.73 10.77 8.83
N VAL A 158 -0.21 9.75 8.14
CA VAL A 158 -0.74 9.29 6.85
C VAL A 158 -2.15 8.74 7.02
N ALA A 159 -2.40 7.94 8.05
CA ALA A 159 -3.70 7.34 8.29
C ALA A 159 -4.76 8.39 8.69
N GLU A 160 -4.39 9.41 9.47
CA GLU A 160 -5.24 10.57 9.77
C GLU A 160 -5.64 11.31 8.49
N ARG A 161 -4.66 11.70 7.67
CA ARG A 161 -4.94 12.42 6.41
C ARG A 161 -5.76 11.61 5.42
N LEU A 162 -5.49 10.30 5.30
CA LEU A 162 -6.31 9.42 4.47
C LEU A 162 -7.77 9.48 4.88
N THR A 163 -8.04 9.48 6.19
CA THR A 163 -9.39 9.52 6.78
C THR A 163 -10.04 10.89 6.56
N GLU A 164 -9.39 11.96 7.00
CA GLU A 164 -9.91 13.34 6.93
C GLU A 164 -10.24 13.78 5.50
N GLU A 165 -9.36 13.47 4.55
CA GLU A 165 -9.49 13.88 3.15
C GLU A 165 -10.21 12.83 2.29
N ARG A 166 -10.63 11.70 2.88
CA ARG A 166 -11.19 10.53 2.19
C ARG A 166 -10.34 10.03 1.02
N ARG A 167 -9.02 10.26 1.06
CA ARG A 167 -8.08 9.88 -0.01
C ARG A 167 -7.91 8.38 -0.14
N TRP A 168 -8.30 7.62 0.87
CA TRP A 168 -8.34 6.16 0.83
C TRP A 168 -9.22 5.62 -0.32
N GLN A 169 -10.21 6.40 -0.81
CA GLN A 169 -11.05 6.00 -1.95
C GLN A 169 -10.28 5.82 -3.26
N ALA A 170 -9.13 6.49 -3.41
CA ALA A 170 -8.28 6.39 -4.60
C ALA A 170 -7.30 5.20 -4.53
N LEU A 171 -7.28 4.47 -3.41
CA LEU A 171 -6.37 3.36 -3.17
C LEU A 171 -6.98 2.03 -3.61
N PRO A 172 -6.18 1.09 -4.14
CA PRO A 172 -6.61 -0.30 -4.28
C PRO A 172 -7.06 -0.89 -2.93
N PRO A 173 -8.22 -1.56 -2.82
CA PRO A 173 -8.71 -2.09 -1.54
C PRO A 173 -7.70 -3.01 -0.83
N LYS A 174 -7.05 -3.91 -1.59
CA LYS A 174 -6.03 -4.82 -1.04
C LYS A 174 -4.79 -4.09 -0.52
N LEU A 175 -4.45 -2.94 -1.09
CA LEU A 175 -3.35 -2.11 -0.59
C LEU A 175 -3.72 -1.50 0.76
N LEU A 176 -4.96 -1.03 0.87
CA LEU A 176 -5.49 -0.47 2.11
C LEU A 176 -5.58 -1.53 3.23
N ASP A 177 -5.97 -2.76 2.89
CA ASP A 177 -5.95 -3.89 3.84
C ASP A 177 -4.53 -4.14 4.38
N LYS A 178 -3.53 -4.14 3.50
CA LYS A 178 -2.12 -4.32 3.89
C LYS A 178 -1.59 -3.17 4.73
N TYR A 179 -2.03 -1.95 4.44
CA TYR A 179 -1.71 -0.79 5.26
C TYR A 179 -2.32 -0.88 6.66
N LEU A 180 -3.57 -1.32 6.77
CA LEU A 180 -4.25 -1.55 8.05
C LEU A 180 -3.58 -2.66 8.88
N GLU A 181 -3.10 -3.72 8.22
CA GLU A 181 -2.28 -4.76 8.86
C GLU A 181 -0.98 -4.18 9.42
N GLY A 182 -0.30 -3.35 8.63
CA GLY A 182 0.89 -2.61 9.05
C GLY A 182 0.67 -1.73 10.28
N LEU A 183 -0.42 -0.95 10.30
CA LEU A 183 -0.80 -0.14 11.46
C LEU A 183 -1.03 -1.01 12.72
N ALA A 184 -1.65 -2.17 12.58
CA ALA A 184 -1.82 -3.10 13.70
C ALA A 184 -0.48 -3.64 14.22
N ASN A 185 0.46 -3.96 13.32
CA ASN A 185 1.81 -4.37 13.70
C ASN A 185 2.56 -3.28 14.48
N VAL A 186 2.41 -2.02 14.08
CA VAL A 186 2.96 -0.86 14.81
C VAL A 186 2.31 -0.69 16.18
N VAL A 187 0.98 -0.86 16.30
CA VAL A 187 0.27 -0.84 17.60
C VAL A 187 0.84 -1.88 18.56
N ASP A 188 1.09 -3.08 18.08
CA ASP A 188 1.63 -4.16 18.90
C ASP A 188 3.03 -3.81 19.42
N ALA A 189 3.91 -3.34 18.53
CA ALA A 189 5.30 -3.00 18.82
C ALA A 189 5.46 -1.71 19.65
N THR A 190 4.48 -0.80 19.59
CA THR A 190 4.49 0.44 20.38
C THR A 190 4.45 0.12 21.88
N PRO A 191 5.24 0.76 22.75
CA PRO A 191 5.13 0.55 24.21
C PRO A 191 4.15 1.51 24.88
N GLY A 192 3.91 2.69 24.29
CA GLY A 192 3.11 3.76 24.89
C GLY A 192 1.60 3.53 24.79
N LYS A 193 0.88 3.49 25.92
CA LYS A 193 -0.58 3.30 25.95
C LYS A 193 -1.35 4.38 25.18
N THR A 194 -0.92 5.63 25.25
CA THR A 194 -1.58 6.75 24.54
C THR A 194 -1.47 6.59 23.04
N GLN A 195 -0.26 6.32 22.53
CA GLN A 195 -0.02 6.14 21.10
C GLN A 195 -0.78 4.92 20.56
N LYS A 196 -0.79 3.79 21.28
CA LYS A 196 -1.66 2.64 20.92
C LYS A 196 -3.12 3.03 20.80
N ARG A 197 -3.62 3.84 21.73
CA ARG A 197 -5.02 4.27 21.71
C ARG A 197 -5.32 5.14 20.51
N VAL A 198 -4.45 6.10 20.18
CA VAL A 198 -4.61 6.99 19.02
C VAL A 198 -4.63 6.17 17.73
N ILE A 199 -3.64 5.29 17.52
CA ILE A 199 -3.57 4.48 16.30
C ILE A 199 -4.80 3.57 16.17
N ASN A 200 -5.25 2.94 17.26
CA ASN A 200 -6.46 2.10 17.23
C ASN A 200 -7.73 2.90 16.89
N LEU A 201 -7.85 4.15 17.33
CA LEU A 201 -8.98 5.02 16.97
C LEU A 201 -8.96 5.31 15.46
N ILE A 202 -7.80 5.67 14.91
CA ILE A 202 -7.65 5.95 13.47
C ILE A 202 -7.96 4.70 12.63
N ILE A 203 -7.48 3.52 13.04
CA ILE A 203 -7.82 2.24 12.39
C ILE A 203 -9.33 2.03 12.40
N ALA A 204 -10.00 2.28 13.53
CA ALA A 204 -11.45 2.10 13.65
C ALA A 204 -12.23 3.09 12.80
N ASP A 205 -11.81 4.35 12.76
CA ASP A 205 -12.43 5.41 11.96
C ASP A 205 -12.29 5.12 10.47
N LEU A 206 -11.08 4.76 10.01
CA LEU A 206 -10.83 4.41 8.62
C LEU A 206 -11.69 3.22 8.18
N LYS A 207 -11.74 2.14 8.99
CA LYS A 207 -12.60 0.97 8.70
C LYS A 207 -14.08 1.33 8.67
N THR A 208 -14.53 2.21 9.58
CA THR A 208 -15.92 2.63 9.65
C THR A 208 -16.31 3.45 8.41
N ASP A 209 -15.46 4.37 7.98
CA ASP A 209 -15.70 5.20 6.81
C ASP A 209 -15.67 4.38 5.50
N MET A 210 -14.77 3.41 5.41
CA MET A 210 -14.76 2.43 4.31
C MET A 210 -16.08 1.65 4.23
N ALA A 211 -16.52 1.08 5.36
CA ALA A 211 -17.76 0.30 5.42
C ALA A 211 -19.00 1.12 5.06
N LYS A 212 -19.05 2.39 5.48
CA LYS A 212 -20.13 3.32 5.11
C LYS A 212 -20.16 3.57 3.60
N ALA A 213 -19.01 3.88 3.00
CA ALA A 213 -18.98 4.15 1.57
C ALA A 213 -19.30 2.90 0.73
N GLU A 214 -18.90 1.71 1.19
CA GLU A 214 -19.29 0.46 0.54
C GLU A 214 -20.82 0.25 0.60
N ALA A 215 -21.43 0.50 1.76
CA ALA A 215 -22.88 0.44 1.92
C ALA A 215 -23.60 1.47 1.03
N GLU A 216 -23.10 2.70 0.94
CA GLU A 216 -23.61 3.75 0.04
C GLU A 216 -23.49 3.35 -1.43
N ALA A 217 -22.36 2.76 -1.83
CA ALA A 217 -22.15 2.29 -3.20
C ALA A 217 -23.06 1.11 -3.58
N ILE A 218 -23.37 0.23 -2.62
CA ILE A 218 -24.35 -0.85 -2.81
C ILE A 218 -25.76 -0.25 -2.95
N ALA A 219 -26.15 0.64 -2.05
CA ALA A 219 -27.46 1.30 -2.09
C ALA A 219 -27.69 2.12 -3.37
N ALA A 220 -26.63 2.76 -3.91
CA ALA A 220 -26.69 3.50 -5.17
C ALA A 220 -26.82 2.61 -6.42
N LYS A 221 -26.45 1.32 -6.31
CA LYS A 221 -26.59 0.32 -7.38
C LYS A 221 -27.93 -0.41 -7.33
N GLU A 222 -28.66 -0.34 -6.21
CA GLU A 222 -30.01 -0.87 -6.13
C GLU A 222 -30.95 -0.01 -6.99
N PRO A 223 -31.75 -0.61 -7.89
CA PRO A 223 -32.77 0.15 -8.61
C PRO A 223 -33.72 0.77 -7.58
N PRO A 224 -34.18 2.02 -7.78
CA PRO A 224 -35.11 2.65 -6.87
C PRO A 224 -36.29 1.70 -6.65
N PRO A 225 -36.81 1.58 -5.41
CA PRO A 225 -37.91 0.68 -5.11
C PRO A 225 -39.00 0.96 -6.13
N VAL A 226 -39.36 -0.08 -6.91
CA VAL A 226 -40.42 0.01 -7.90
C VAL A 226 -41.63 0.55 -7.14
N LYS A 227 -41.99 1.81 -7.39
CA LYS A 227 -43.25 2.36 -6.93
C LYS A 227 -44.31 1.56 -7.67
N VAL A 228 -44.76 0.48 -7.04
CA VAL A 228 -45.89 -0.29 -7.54
C VAL A 228 -47.05 0.69 -7.53
N ASP A 229 -47.47 1.12 -8.71
CA ASP A 229 -48.65 1.94 -8.87
C ASP A 229 -49.81 1.17 -8.22
N PRO A 230 -50.44 1.71 -7.16
CA PRO A 230 -51.56 1.07 -6.48
C PRO A 230 -52.76 0.86 -7.42
N GLU A 231 -52.81 1.55 -8.56
CA GLU A 231 -53.81 1.34 -9.60
C GLU A 231 -53.40 0.34 -10.69
N SER A 232 -52.17 -0.18 -10.65
CA SER A 232 -51.69 -1.14 -11.65
C SER A 232 -52.59 -2.37 -11.70
N GLN A 233 -52.81 -2.87 -12.92
CA GLN A 233 -53.63 -4.06 -13.15
C GLN A 233 -53.14 -5.28 -12.35
N PHE A 234 -51.84 -5.33 -12.03
CA PHE A 234 -51.23 -6.40 -11.24
C PHE A 234 -51.68 -6.41 -9.77
N GLU A 235 -51.76 -5.25 -9.11
CA GLU A 235 -52.27 -5.16 -7.73
C GLU A 235 -53.80 -5.31 -7.66
N LYS A 236 -54.53 -4.88 -8.71
CA LYS A 236 -55.96 -5.19 -8.84
C LYS A 236 -56.21 -6.71 -8.94
N LEU A 237 -55.47 -7.40 -9.81
CA LEU A 237 -55.54 -8.87 -9.96
C LEU A 237 -55.16 -9.62 -8.67
N LYS A 238 -54.16 -9.14 -7.94
CA LYS A 238 -53.70 -9.76 -6.68
C LYS A 238 -54.71 -9.56 -5.54
N ASN A 239 -55.36 -8.40 -5.47
CA ASN A 239 -56.43 -8.14 -4.50
C ASN A 239 -57.70 -8.92 -4.83
N ASP A 240 -58.03 -9.10 -6.10
CA ASP A 240 -59.15 -9.93 -6.50
C ASP A 240 -58.86 -11.43 -6.26
N ALA A 241 -57.65 -11.91 -6.53
CA ALA A 241 -57.24 -13.27 -6.18
C ALA A 241 -57.31 -13.58 -4.67
N ARG A 242 -57.09 -12.57 -3.82
CA ARG A 242 -57.26 -12.71 -2.35
C ARG A 242 -58.72 -12.82 -1.93
N LYS A 243 -59.67 -12.27 -2.70
CA LYS A 243 -61.12 -12.42 -2.46
C LYS A 243 -61.65 -13.82 -2.81
N PHE A 244 -60.91 -14.61 -3.58
CA PHE A 244 -61.29 -15.96 -4.01
C PHE A 244 -60.63 -17.09 -3.20
N LYS A 245 -59.92 -16.78 -2.10
CA LYS A 245 -59.52 -17.83 -1.14
C LYS A 245 -60.73 -18.25 -0.30
N LEU A 246 -61.43 -19.27 -0.79
CA LEU A 246 -62.28 -20.19 -0.01
C LEU A 246 -61.42 -21.06 0.90
#